data_AF-A0A2N3FQT4-F1
#
_entry.id   AF-A0A2N3FQT4-F1
#
_cell.length_a   1.000
_cell.length_b   1.000
_cell.length_c   1.000
_cell.angle_alpha   90.00
_cell.angle_beta   90.00
_cell.angle_gamma   90.00
#
_symmetry.space_group_name_H-M   'P 1'
#
loop_
_entity.id
_entity.type
_entity.pdbx_description
1 polymer ?
#
loop_
_entity_poly.entity_id
_entity_poly.type
_entity_poly.pdbx_seq_one_letter_code
_entity_poly.pdbx_strand_id
1 'polypeptide(L)'
;MSTTASPLPAGVPERLGSTAFDTDEEFSHIRVVQDVAEATNAAAILVPICPAKVYSVAPDGSILAEWAACLECGTCLAAAPEGSLEWHYPRGGFGVRYREG
;
A
#
# COMPACT_ATOMS: atom_id res chain seq x y z
N MET A 1 -1.76 15.58 -22.15
CA MET A 1 -1.06 14.30 -21.98
C MET A 1 -1.81 13.58 -20.87
N SER A 2 -2.64 12.60 -21.23
CA SER A 2 -3.56 11.92 -20.31
C SER A 2 -2.90 10.63 -19.85
N THR A 3 -2.46 10.58 -18.59
CA THR A 3 -1.95 9.35 -17.97
C THR A 3 -3.14 8.62 -17.39
N THR A 4 -3.73 7.70 -18.16
CA THR A 4 -4.74 6.79 -17.63
C THR A 4 -4.06 5.83 -16.67
N ALA A 5 -4.37 5.94 -15.37
CA ALA A 5 -4.08 4.90 -14.40
C ALA A 5 -4.60 3.56 -14.95
N SER A 6 -3.72 2.56 -15.03
CA SER A 6 -4.11 1.22 -15.45
C SER A 6 -5.15 0.69 -14.45
N PRO A 7 -6.30 0.15 -14.91
CA PRO A 7 -7.31 -0.36 -13.99
C PRO A 7 -6.69 -1.45 -13.13
N LEU A 8 -6.98 -1.40 -11.83
CA LEU A 8 -6.62 -2.47 -10.90
C LEU A 8 -7.03 -3.82 -11.50
N PRO A 9 -6.20 -4.88 -11.35
CA PRO A 9 -6.58 -6.21 -11.81
C PRO A 9 -7.96 -6.56 -11.25
N ALA A 10 -8.88 -6.94 -12.12
CA ALA A 10 -10.27 -7.19 -11.73
C ALA A 10 -10.33 -8.18 -10.55
N GLY A 11 -11.08 -7.82 -9.52
CA GLY A 11 -11.40 -8.69 -8.39
C GLY A 11 -10.50 -8.59 -7.15
N VAL A 12 -9.42 -7.79 -7.13
CA VAL A 12 -8.65 -7.60 -5.88
C VAL A 12 -9.51 -7.00 -4.75
N PRO A 13 -10.26 -5.90 -4.95
CA PRO A 13 -11.16 -5.38 -3.92
C PRO A 13 -12.24 -6.38 -3.49
N GLU A 14 -12.76 -7.17 -4.43
CA GLU A 14 -13.76 -8.21 -4.14
C GLU A 14 -13.20 -9.29 -3.22
N ARG A 15 -11.97 -9.77 -3.48
CA ARG A 15 -11.27 -10.74 -2.62
C ARG A 15 -11.00 -10.17 -1.23
N LEU A 16 -10.49 -8.94 -1.17
CA LEU A 16 -10.23 -8.25 0.11
C LEU A 16 -11.52 -8.04 0.91
N GLY A 17 -12.68 -7.90 0.26
CA GLY A 17 -13.99 -7.78 0.92
C GLY A 17 -14.38 -9.00 1.77
N SER A 18 -13.73 -10.15 1.57
CA SER A 18 -13.91 -11.36 2.40
C SER A 18 -12.85 -11.52 3.50
N THR A 19 -11.85 -10.64 3.54
CA THR A 19 -10.79 -10.61 4.56
C THR A 19 -11.18 -9.62 5.65
N ALA A 20 -11.04 -10.03 6.91
CA ALA A 20 -11.35 -9.15 8.04
C ALA A 20 -10.13 -8.27 8.37
N PHE A 21 -10.39 -7.00 8.65
CA PHE A 21 -9.39 -6.03 9.10
C PHE A 21 -9.91 -5.28 10.33
N ASP A 22 -9.02 -4.89 11.23
CA ASP A 22 -9.28 -3.90 12.27
C ASP A 22 -8.36 -2.70 11.98
N THR A 23 -8.91 -1.61 11.42
CA THR A 23 -8.10 -0.48 10.98
C THR A 23 -7.74 0.45 12.14
N ASP A 24 -6.47 0.80 12.22
CA ASP A 24 -6.00 1.87 13.09
C ASP A 24 -6.12 3.21 12.34
N GLU A 25 -7.20 3.95 12.61
CA GLU A 25 -7.47 5.23 11.94
C GLU A 25 -6.57 6.36 12.45
N GLU A 26 -6.02 6.22 13.65
CA GLU A 26 -5.14 7.22 14.27
C GLU A 26 -3.68 7.04 13.84
N PHE A 27 -3.24 5.79 13.63
CA PHE A 27 -1.85 5.47 13.34
C PHE A 27 -1.73 4.58 12.10
N SER A 28 -1.53 5.22 10.94
CA SER A 28 -1.12 4.51 9.73
C SER A 28 0.21 3.79 9.97
N HIS A 29 0.27 2.54 9.54
CA HIS A 29 1.49 1.73 9.57
C HIS A 29 2.32 1.82 8.28
N ILE A 30 1.87 2.65 7.33
CA ILE A 30 2.54 2.93 6.07
C ILE A 30 2.62 4.45 5.89
N ARG A 31 3.82 4.95 5.62
CA ARG A 31 4.03 6.32 5.18
C ARG A 31 5.01 6.35 4.02
N VAL A 32 4.57 6.94 2.90
CA VAL A 32 5.45 7.20 1.76
C VAL A 32 6.15 8.54 1.98
N VAL A 33 7.47 8.54 1.89
CA VAL A 33 8.31 9.74 1.97
C VAL A 33 8.36 10.35 0.57
N GLN A 34 7.43 11.28 0.29
CA GLN A 34 7.05 11.69 -1.07
C GLN A 34 8.21 12.24 -1.91
N ASP A 35 9.08 13.06 -1.32
CA ASP A 35 10.25 13.64 -1.99
C ASP A 35 11.28 12.58 -2.39
N VAL A 36 11.56 11.62 -1.51
CA VAL A 36 12.44 10.48 -1.81
C VAL A 36 11.78 9.54 -2.82
N ALA A 37 10.48 9.31 -2.69
CA ALA A 37 9.71 8.46 -3.59
C ALA A 37 9.66 9.02 -5.02
N GLU A 38 9.51 10.34 -5.17
CA GLU A 38 9.59 11.03 -6.45
C GLU A 38 11.00 10.91 -7.05
N ALA A 39 12.03 11.26 -6.26
CA ALA A 39 13.43 11.24 -6.72
C ALA A 39 13.92 9.84 -7.15
N THR A 40 13.35 8.78 -6.57
CA THR A 40 13.69 7.38 -6.85
C THR A 40 12.72 6.68 -7.79
N ASN A 41 11.65 7.36 -8.22
CA ASN A 41 10.55 6.76 -8.98
C ASN A 41 9.94 5.53 -8.27
N ALA A 42 9.78 5.59 -6.94
CA ALA A 42 9.30 4.47 -6.12
C ALA A 42 7.91 3.97 -6.54
N ALA A 43 7.07 4.83 -7.13
CA ALA A 43 5.75 4.46 -7.65
C ALA A 43 5.81 3.30 -8.65
N ALA A 44 6.85 3.25 -9.49
CA ALA A 44 7.05 2.19 -10.48
C ALA A 44 7.30 0.81 -9.84
N ILE A 45 7.63 0.77 -8.55
CA ILE A 45 7.81 -0.45 -7.76
C ILE A 45 6.60 -0.70 -6.88
N LEU A 46 6.21 0.28 -6.05
CA LEU A 46 5.19 0.12 -5.01
C LEU A 46 3.82 -0.26 -5.58
N VAL A 47 3.39 0.39 -6.65
CA VAL A 47 2.07 0.17 -7.28
C VAL A 47 1.93 -1.25 -7.84
N PRO A 48 2.84 -1.76 -8.68
CA PRO A 48 2.70 -3.11 -9.23
C PRO A 48 2.99 -4.21 -8.20
N ILE A 49 3.92 -4.00 -7.26
CA ILE A 49 4.39 -5.08 -6.38
C ILE A 49 3.40 -5.43 -5.28
N CYS A 50 2.55 -4.49 -4.85
CA CYS A 50 1.61 -4.75 -3.76
C CYS A 50 0.51 -5.73 -4.22
N PRO A 51 0.31 -6.86 -3.51
CA PRO A 51 -0.75 -7.81 -3.84
C PRO A 51 -2.15 -7.28 -3.51
N ALA A 52 -2.27 -6.47 -2.46
CA ALA A 52 -3.52 -5.84 -2.04
C ALA A 52 -3.82 -4.51 -2.77
N LYS A 53 -2.88 -4.04 -3.59
CA LYS A 53 -3.01 -2.80 -4.36
C LYS A 53 -3.32 -1.57 -3.51
N VAL A 54 -2.65 -1.47 -2.36
CA VAL A 54 -2.81 -0.31 -1.45
C VAL A 54 -2.22 0.98 -2.02
N TYR A 55 -1.29 0.92 -2.98
CA TYR A 55 -0.64 2.11 -3.53
C TYR A 55 -1.29 2.59 -4.83
N SER A 56 -1.44 3.90 -4.97
CA SER A 56 -1.86 4.57 -6.21
C SER A 56 -1.13 5.91 -6.38
N VAL A 57 -1.11 6.45 -7.59
CA VAL A 57 -0.51 7.77 -7.89
C VAL A 57 -1.63 8.78 -8.06
N ALA A 58 -1.61 9.84 -7.26
CA ALA A 58 -2.52 10.96 -7.35
C ALA A 58 -2.20 11.87 -8.55
N PRO A 59 -3.13 12.77 -8.96
CA PRO A 59 -2.90 13.67 -10.09
C PRO A 59 -1.70 14.60 -9.95
N ASP A 60 -1.29 14.91 -8.71
CA ASP A 60 -0.12 15.74 -8.40
C ASP A 60 1.20 14.95 -8.37
N GLY A 61 1.15 13.64 -8.63
CA GLY A 61 2.31 12.75 -8.61
C GLY A 61 2.60 12.11 -7.25
N SER A 62 1.92 12.54 -6.18
CA SER A 62 2.08 11.91 -4.86
C SER A 62 1.57 10.48 -4.85
N ILE A 63 2.19 9.63 -4.04
CA ILE A 63 1.78 8.24 -3.87
C ILE A 63 0.83 8.17 -2.67
N LEU A 64 -0.40 7.75 -2.91
CA LEU A 64 -1.39 7.45 -1.87
C LEU A 64 -1.22 6.00 -1.42
N ALA A 65 -1.45 5.73 -0.14
CA ALA A 65 -1.43 4.40 0.45
C ALA A 65 -2.73 4.15 1.22
N GLU A 66 -3.53 3.18 0.77
CA GLU A 66 -4.74 2.70 1.45
C GLU A 66 -4.37 1.61 2.47
N TRP A 67 -3.79 2.03 3.60
CA TRP A 67 -3.23 1.11 4.59
C TRP A 67 -4.27 0.20 5.24
N ALA A 68 -5.56 0.57 5.23
CA ALA A 68 -6.64 -0.24 5.80
C ALA A 68 -6.79 -1.60 5.10
N ALA A 69 -6.34 -1.71 3.85
CA ALA A 69 -6.37 -2.94 3.06
C ALA A 69 -5.04 -3.71 3.05
N CYS A 70 -4.05 -3.28 3.83
CA CYS A 70 -2.72 -3.90 3.84
C CYS A 70 -2.75 -5.31 4.45
N LEU A 71 -2.14 -6.27 3.75
CA LEU A 71 -2.02 -7.67 4.18
C LEU A 71 -0.77 -7.96 5.03
N GLU A 72 -0.03 -6.92 5.43
CA GLU A 72 1.16 -7.05 6.29
C GLU A 72 2.28 -7.95 5.75
N CYS A 73 2.27 -8.25 4.45
CA CYS A 73 3.20 -9.18 3.82
C CYS A 73 4.67 -8.69 3.71
N GLY A 74 4.92 -7.39 3.92
CA GLY A 74 6.27 -6.82 3.89
C GLY A 74 6.91 -6.68 2.49
N THR A 75 6.25 -7.11 1.40
CA THR A 75 6.83 -7.05 0.05
C THR A 75 7.24 -5.64 -0.37
N CYS A 76 6.43 -4.63 -0.01
CA CYS A 76 6.74 -3.24 -0.28
C CYS A 76 7.94 -2.74 0.54
N LEU A 77 8.03 -3.10 1.82
CA LEU A 77 9.20 -2.80 2.67
C LEU A 77 10.48 -3.38 2.06
N ALA A 78 10.44 -4.61 1.56
CA ALA A 78 11.60 -5.27 0.98
C ALA A 78 12.05 -4.68 -0.38
N ALA A 79 11.12 -4.14 -1.16
CA ALA A 79 11.37 -3.71 -2.53
C ALA A 79 11.50 -2.18 -2.69
N ALA A 80 11.01 -1.39 -1.75
CA ALA A 80 11.03 0.05 -1.83
C ALA A 80 12.47 0.57 -1.92
N PRO A 81 12.74 1.62 -2.74
CA PRO A 81 13.99 2.35 -2.66
C PRO A 81 14.25 2.81 -1.22
N GLU A 82 15.52 2.80 -0.81
CA GLU A 82 15.93 3.18 0.54
C GLU A 82 15.38 4.57 0.91
N GLY A 83 14.76 4.67 2.09
CA GLY A 83 14.19 5.92 2.60
C GLY A 83 12.88 6.38 1.94
N SER A 84 12.40 5.72 0.89
CA SER A 84 11.14 6.11 0.21
C SER A 84 9.87 5.64 0.95
N LEU A 85 10.01 4.68 1.86
CA LEU A 85 8.90 4.06 2.57
C LEU A 85 9.25 3.86 4.05
N GLU A 86 8.46 4.47 4.93
CA GLU A 86 8.37 4.11 6.34
C GLU A 86 7.26 3.09 6.50
N TRP A 87 7.59 1.90 7.01
CA TRP A 87 6.65 0.81 7.22
C TRP A 87 6.91 0.13 8.55
N HIS A 88 5.85 -0.20 9.28
CA HIS A 88 5.92 -1.05 10.46
C HIS A 88 4.70 -1.97 10.52
N TYR A 89 4.74 -2.99 11.39
CA TYR A 89 3.52 -3.75 11.68
C TYR A 89 2.50 -2.86 12.40
N PRO A 90 1.19 -3.07 12.16
CA PRO A 90 0.14 -2.43 12.95
C PRO A 90 0.32 -2.67 14.46
N ARG A 91 -0.24 -1.78 15.28
CA ARG A 91 -0.29 -2.00 16.73
C ARG A 91 -1.10 -3.27 17.04
N GLY A 92 -0.78 -3.93 18.15
CA GLY A 92 -1.47 -5.15 18.55
C GLY A 92 -3.00 -4.94 18.63
N GLY A 93 -3.76 -5.84 17.99
CA GLY A 93 -5.21 -5.74 17.88
C GLY A 93 -5.72 -5.03 16.61
N PHE A 94 -4.82 -4.51 15.78
CA PHE A 94 -5.14 -3.91 14.47
C PHE A 94 -4.51 -4.72 13.33
N GLY A 95 -4.91 -4.38 12.11
CA GLY A 95 -4.39 -4.97 10.88
C GLY A 95 -5.27 -6.08 10.32
N VAL A 96 -4.66 -6.95 9.50
CA VAL A 96 -5.33 -8.07 8.86
C VAL A 96 -5.58 -9.21 9.86
N ARG A 97 -6.76 -9.83 9.80
CA ARG A 97 -7.12 -11.01 10.58
C ARG A 97 -7.30 -12.23 9.69
N TYR A 98 -6.30 -13.10 9.69
CA TYR A 98 -6.38 -14.40 9.02
C TYR A 98 -7.19 -15.40 9.85
N ARG A 99 -8.09 -16.12 9.19
CA ARG A 99 -8.90 -17.19 9.80
C ARG A 99 -8.20 -18.55 9.73
N GLU A 100 -7.54 -18.80 8.61
CA GLU A 100 -6.86 -20.06 8.23
C GLU A 100 -5.50 -19.71 7.60
N GLY A 101 -4.61 -19.13 8.41
CA GLY A 101 -3.31 -18.60 7.96
C GLY A 101 -2.34 -19.65 7.42
#